data_AF-A0A259FGM9-F1
#
_entry.id   AF-A0A259FGM9-F1
#
_cell.length_a   1.000
_cell.length_b   1.000
_cell.length_c   1.000
_cell.angle_alpha   90.00
_cell.angle_beta   90.00
_cell.angle_gamma   90.00
#
_symmetry.space_group_name_H-M   'P 1'
#
loop_
_entity.id
_entity.type
_entity.pdbx_description
1 polymer ?
#
loop_
_entity_poly.entity_id
_entity_poly.type
_entity_poly.pdbx_seq_one_letter_code
_entity_poly.pdbx_strand_id
1 'polypeptide(L)'
;MSNTMSTPVVHALGFSHWKRRPLRVCFPGARLRFVARLTEVPDGALLAVWGRHAAAESAGRGIRVVRIEDGFLRSVGVGADLIRPLSWVVDARGLYFDATRPSDLEVLLAETEFSAALLQRASALRARIVATGLTKYNVGVARWQRPAGAARVILVPGQVESDASITWGAPGIRTNLALLQAVRAAQPDAHLLYKPHPDVVAGLRAPGRGEDEARRWCDEIVGEVSMGALLREVDAVHCLTSLAGFEALLRGREVVCHGQPFYAGWGLTTDTVPVARRVRRLTLDELVAGALILYPRYIGRRQDVPVSPEAALDALLAWRERSGGRTPWWRKAFRVGLRRVVGVR
;
A
#
# COMPACT_ATOMS: atom_id res chain seq x y z
N MET A 1 -0.79 -48.79 4.27
CA MET A 1 0.39 -47.90 4.35
C MET A 1 -0.12 -46.49 4.61
N SER A 2 -0.02 -46.03 5.86
CA SER A 2 -0.44 -44.68 6.26
C SER A 2 0.54 -43.67 5.67
N ASN A 3 0.11 -42.93 4.65
CA ASN A 3 0.91 -41.87 4.07
C ASN A 3 0.88 -40.68 5.05
N THR A 4 1.83 -40.63 5.97
CA THR A 4 2.04 -39.49 6.85
C THR A 4 2.40 -38.29 5.97
N MET A 5 1.41 -37.47 5.62
CA MET A 5 1.66 -36.20 4.95
C MET A 5 2.55 -35.35 5.87
N SER A 6 3.84 -35.27 5.53
CA SER A 6 4.79 -34.45 6.26
C SER A 6 4.31 -33.00 6.26
N THR A 7 4.22 -32.40 7.45
CA THR A 7 3.83 -30.99 7.59
C THR A 7 4.76 -30.11 6.74
N PRO A 8 4.21 -29.29 5.81
CA PRO A 8 5.04 -28.48 4.94
C PRO A 8 5.88 -27.49 5.74
N VAL A 9 7.15 -27.29 5.35
CA VAL A 9 8.08 -26.40 6.03
C VAL A 9 8.32 -25.15 5.19
N VAL A 10 8.15 -23.97 5.80
CA VAL A 10 8.47 -22.67 5.18
C VAL A 10 9.68 -22.06 5.87
N HIS A 11 10.71 -21.72 5.10
CA HIS A 11 11.91 -21.07 5.59
C HIS A 11 11.71 -19.55 5.49
N ALA A 12 11.66 -18.86 6.63
CA ALA A 12 11.41 -17.43 6.70
C ALA A 12 12.73 -16.68 6.93
N LEU A 13 13.22 -16.00 5.89
CA LEU A 13 14.52 -15.32 5.90
C LEU A 13 14.39 -13.85 6.35
N GLY A 14 15.20 -13.45 7.33
CA GLY A 14 15.34 -12.03 7.72
C GLY A 14 14.15 -11.43 8.48
N PHE A 15 13.23 -12.24 9.01
CA PHE A 15 12.08 -11.76 9.77
C PHE A 15 12.45 -11.37 11.21
N SER A 16 12.20 -10.10 11.56
CA SER A 16 12.29 -9.60 12.94
C SER A 16 11.36 -10.36 13.89
N HIS A 17 11.70 -10.42 15.18
CA HIS A 17 10.93 -11.17 16.19
C HIS A 17 9.44 -10.83 16.21
N TRP A 18 9.08 -9.55 16.09
CA TRP A 18 7.69 -9.10 16.11
C TRP A 18 6.88 -9.53 14.88
N LYS A 19 7.53 -9.79 13.73
CA LYS A 19 6.88 -10.30 12.51
C LYS A 19 6.69 -11.82 12.53
N ARG A 20 7.36 -12.56 13.41
CA ARG A 20 7.35 -14.04 13.43
C ARG A 20 5.99 -14.64 13.79
N ARG A 21 5.30 -14.06 14.78
CA ARG A 21 4.00 -14.58 15.25
C ARG A 21 2.90 -14.31 14.22
N PRO A 22 2.76 -13.08 13.65
CA PRO A 22 1.81 -12.82 12.57
C PRO A 22 2.06 -13.66 11.30
N LEU A 23 3.33 -13.93 10.96
CA LEU A 23 3.69 -14.71 9.76
C LEU A 23 3.07 -16.12 9.77
N ARG A 24 2.80 -16.70 10.94
CA ARG A 24 2.13 -18.01 11.05
C ARG A 24 0.73 -18.01 10.43
N VAL A 25 0.06 -16.87 10.43
CA VAL A 25 -1.28 -16.69 9.84
C VAL A 25 -1.23 -16.73 8.31
N CYS A 26 -0.10 -16.36 7.72
CA CYS A 26 0.11 -16.40 6.27
C CYS A 26 0.31 -17.83 5.73
N PHE A 27 0.69 -18.78 6.58
CA PHE A 27 1.00 -20.16 6.20
C PHE A 27 0.29 -21.17 7.11
N PRO A 28 -1.06 -21.27 7.04
CA PRO A 28 -1.82 -22.17 7.89
C PRO A 28 -1.39 -23.62 7.64
N GLY A 29 -1.21 -24.39 8.72
CA GLY A 29 -0.79 -25.79 8.66
C GLY A 29 0.68 -26.02 8.30
N ALA A 30 1.49 -24.96 8.09
CA ALA A 30 2.91 -25.09 7.81
C ALA A 30 3.77 -24.86 9.07
N ARG A 31 4.89 -25.57 9.16
CA ARG A 31 5.93 -25.30 10.15
C ARG A 31 6.85 -24.20 9.64
N LEU A 32 6.93 -23.08 10.37
CA LEU A 32 7.87 -22.01 10.05
C LEU A 32 9.25 -22.28 10.66
N ARG A 33 10.29 -22.20 9.83
CA ARG A 33 11.70 -22.19 10.24
C ARG A 33 12.30 -20.82 9.93
N PHE A 34 12.65 -20.06 10.97
CA PHE A 34 13.28 -18.75 10.79
C PHE A 34 14.78 -18.94 10.56
N VAL A 35 15.30 -18.36 9.49
CA VAL A 35 16.71 -18.46 9.09
C VAL A 35 17.32 -17.07 8.94
N ALA A 36 18.63 -16.97 9.19
CA ALA A 36 19.36 -15.71 9.07
C ALA A 36 20.03 -15.57 7.70
N ARG A 37 20.43 -16.69 7.10
CA ARG A 37 21.16 -16.75 5.83
C ARG A 37 20.44 -17.66 4.85
N LEU A 38 20.55 -17.31 3.56
CA LEU A 38 19.99 -18.11 2.46
C LEU A 38 20.58 -19.52 2.39
N THR A 39 21.85 -19.68 2.79
CA THR A 39 22.55 -20.97 2.82
C THR A 39 21.95 -21.97 3.80
N GLU A 40 21.07 -21.54 4.70
CA GLU A 40 20.32 -22.41 5.62
C GLU A 40 19.03 -22.97 5.01
N VAL A 41 18.69 -22.54 3.78
CA VAL A 41 17.48 -22.96 3.04
C VAL A 41 17.86 -24.13 2.12
N PRO A 42 17.28 -25.33 2.31
CA PRO A 42 17.54 -26.47 1.44
C PRO A 42 17.05 -26.23 0.01
N ASP A 43 17.69 -26.90 -0.96
CA ASP A 43 17.19 -26.97 -2.34
C ASP A 43 15.75 -27.52 -2.37
N GLY A 44 14.95 -27.03 -3.31
CA GLY A 44 13.53 -27.43 -3.44
C GLY A 44 12.60 -26.87 -2.35
N ALA A 45 13.11 -26.19 -1.32
CA ALA A 45 12.30 -25.67 -0.22
C ALA A 45 11.44 -24.45 -0.61
N LEU A 46 10.47 -24.13 0.24
CA LEU A 46 9.72 -22.88 0.18
C LEU A 46 10.39 -21.81 1.05
N LEU A 47 10.79 -20.71 0.42
CA LEU A 47 11.41 -19.54 1.04
C LEU A 47 10.41 -18.40 1.11
N ALA A 48 10.08 -17.94 2.32
CA ALA A 48 9.33 -16.71 2.55
C ALA A 48 10.29 -15.55 2.84
N VAL A 49 10.11 -14.42 2.13
CA VAL A 49 10.84 -13.17 2.34
C VAL A 49 9.90 -11.98 2.47
N TRP A 50 10.34 -10.91 3.11
CA TRP A 50 9.61 -9.64 3.11
C TRP A 50 10.03 -8.77 1.92
N GLY A 51 9.06 -8.24 1.17
CA GLY A 51 9.30 -7.39 0.01
C GLY A 51 10.19 -8.05 -1.04
N ARG A 52 11.01 -7.24 -1.73
CA ARG A 52 12.06 -7.70 -2.64
C ARG A 52 13.39 -7.85 -1.90
N HIS A 53 13.49 -8.86 -1.04
CA HIS A 53 14.74 -9.16 -0.32
C HIS A 53 15.83 -9.61 -1.33
N ALA A 54 16.94 -8.87 -1.41
CA ALA A 54 17.97 -9.09 -2.44
C ALA A 54 18.49 -10.53 -2.50
N ALA A 55 18.73 -11.16 -1.34
CA ALA A 55 19.19 -12.55 -1.29
C ALA A 55 18.22 -13.55 -1.96
N ALA A 56 16.92 -13.24 -2.02
CA ALA A 56 15.95 -14.12 -2.66
C ALA A 56 16.09 -14.18 -4.19
N GLU A 57 16.71 -13.18 -4.81
CA GLU A 57 17.00 -13.18 -6.25
C GLU A 57 18.16 -14.13 -6.59
N SER A 58 18.97 -14.51 -5.60
CA SER A 58 20.07 -15.48 -5.71
C SER A 58 19.71 -16.85 -5.12
N ALA A 59 18.41 -17.16 -4.99
CA ALA A 59 17.96 -18.44 -4.46
C ALA A 59 18.48 -19.62 -5.30
N GLY A 60 18.95 -20.66 -4.61
CA GLY A 60 19.47 -21.89 -5.20
C GLY A 60 18.44 -22.68 -6.02
N ARG A 61 18.89 -23.79 -6.63
CA ARG A 61 18.08 -24.57 -7.57
C ARG A 61 16.79 -25.10 -6.90
N GLY A 62 15.66 -24.87 -7.56
CA GLY A 62 14.36 -25.38 -7.13
C GLY A 62 13.73 -24.70 -5.91
N ILE A 63 14.40 -23.71 -5.29
CA ILE A 63 13.79 -22.94 -4.19
C ILE A 63 12.63 -22.11 -4.73
N ARG A 64 11.43 -22.33 -4.19
CA ARG A 64 10.25 -21.52 -4.48
C ARG A 64 10.23 -20.32 -3.56
N VAL A 65 10.14 -19.11 -4.11
CA VAL A 65 10.14 -17.86 -3.32
C VAL A 65 8.72 -17.32 -3.22
N VAL A 66 8.29 -17.04 -2.00
CA VAL A 66 7.06 -16.30 -1.69
C VAL A 66 7.43 -14.99 -1.01
N ARG A 67 6.84 -13.90 -1.49
CA ARG A 67 7.07 -12.53 -1.01
C ARG A 67 5.89 -12.09 -0.16
N ILE A 68 6.21 -11.60 1.03
CA ILE A 68 5.27 -11.06 2.01
C ILE A 68 5.40 -9.53 1.98
N GLU A 69 4.29 -8.81 2.00
CA GLU A 69 4.31 -7.35 2.17
C GLU A 69 3.09 -6.88 2.95
N ASP A 70 3.10 -5.62 3.40
CA ASP A 70 1.90 -4.96 3.91
C ASP A 70 0.80 -4.96 2.84
N GLY A 71 -0.42 -5.33 3.25
CA GLY A 71 -1.64 -5.18 2.48
C GLY A 71 -2.24 -3.77 2.60
N PHE A 72 -3.40 -3.57 1.96
CA PHE A 72 -3.91 -2.23 1.69
C PHE A 72 -4.70 -1.62 2.86
N LEU A 73 -5.45 -2.42 3.62
CA LEU A 73 -6.12 -1.98 4.86
C LEU A 73 -5.18 -2.18 6.05
N ARG A 74 -4.36 -1.17 6.30
CA ARG A 74 -3.14 -1.32 7.12
C ARG A 74 -3.35 -1.02 8.61
N SER A 75 -3.55 0.25 8.97
CA SER A 75 -3.38 0.71 10.35
C SER A 75 -4.03 2.06 10.65
N VAL A 76 -4.24 2.36 11.94
CA VAL A 76 -4.49 3.73 12.42
C VAL A 76 -3.16 4.34 12.88
N GLY A 77 -2.61 5.29 12.14
CA GLY A 77 -1.26 5.86 12.33
C GLY A 77 -0.31 5.55 11.18
N VAL A 78 0.84 6.24 11.14
CA VAL A 78 1.87 6.06 10.10
C VAL A 78 2.73 4.82 10.41
N GLY A 79 3.31 4.18 9.40
CA GLY A 79 4.14 2.98 9.56
C GLY A 79 5.33 3.14 10.50
N ALA A 80 5.84 4.36 10.65
CA ALA A 80 6.92 4.67 11.58
C ALA A 80 6.56 4.60 13.08
N ASP A 81 5.29 4.42 13.43
CA ASP A 81 4.86 4.18 14.82
C ASP A 81 4.98 2.70 15.24
N LEU A 82 5.67 1.86 14.44
CA LEU A 82 5.81 0.40 14.64
C LEU A 82 4.46 -0.31 14.81
N ILE A 83 3.45 0.21 14.11
CA ILE A 83 2.10 -0.31 14.18
C ILE A 83 2.00 -1.57 13.35
N ARG A 84 1.60 -2.66 14.00
CA ARG A 84 1.33 -3.93 13.36
C ARG A 84 0.21 -3.76 12.31
N PRO A 85 0.46 -4.11 11.02
CA PRO A 85 -0.57 -4.12 10.01
C PRO A 85 -1.57 -5.25 10.25
N LEU A 86 -2.84 -5.00 9.97
CA LEU A 86 -3.88 -6.04 10.02
C LEU A 86 -4.03 -6.82 8.71
N SER A 87 -3.35 -6.39 7.64
CA SER A 87 -3.47 -6.96 6.30
C SER A 87 -2.07 -7.19 5.75
N TRP A 88 -1.77 -8.44 5.39
CA TRP A 88 -0.51 -8.86 4.77
C TRP A 88 -0.82 -9.56 3.46
N VAL A 89 0.03 -9.39 2.45
CA VAL A 89 -0.08 -10.13 1.18
C VAL A 89 0.93 -11.25 1.14
N VAL A 90 0.63 -12.30 0.40
CA VAL A 90 1.49 -13.47 0.21
C VAL A 90 1.48 -13.75 -1.29
N ASP A 91 2.60 -13.51 -1.97
CA ASP A 91 2.68 -13.56 -3.43
C ASP A 91 3.84 -14.46 -3.89
N ALA A 92 3.52 -15.47 -4.69
CA ALA A 92 4.45 -16.48 -5.20
C ALA A 92 5.04 -16.11 -6.57
N ARG A 93 4.45 -15.15 -7.30
CA ARG A 93 4.90 -14.74 -8.64
C ARG A 93 5.73 -13.46 -8.62
N GLY A 94 5.31 -12.49 -7.82
CA GLY A 94 5.87 -11.15 -7.78
C GLY A 94 5.44 -10.39 -6.54
N LEU A 95 5.27 -9.07 -6.65
CA LEU A 95 4.58 -8.25 -5.66
C LEU A 95 3.70 -7.27 -6.41
N TYR A 96 2.57 -6.89 -5.82
CA TYR A 96 1.57 -6.02 -6.45
C TYR A 96 2.11 -4.68 -6.97
N PHE A 97 3.17 -4.15 -6.37
CA PHE A 97 3.77 -2.88 -6.78
C PHE A 97 4.84 -3.03 -7.87
N ASP A 98 5.27 -4.25 -8.18
CA ASP A 98 6.29 -4.54 -9.18
C ASP A 98 5.62 -4.67 -10.55
N ALA A 99 5.71 -3.63 -11.36
CA ALA A 99 5.15 -3.60 -12.69
C ALA A 99 6.06 -4.27 -13.74
N THR A 100 7.24 -4.79 -13.38
CA THR A 100 8.18 -5.42 -14.33
C THR A 100 7.84 -6.87 -14.65
N ARG A 101 7.01 -7.52 -13.83
CA ARG A 101 6.59 -8.91 -13.98
C ARG A 101 5.17 -9.12 -13.45
N PRO A 102 4.48 -10.23 -13.81
CA PRO A 102 3.20 -10.57 -13.22
C PRO A 102 3.29 -10.79 -11.70
N SER A 103 2.22 -10.45 -10.99
CA SER A 103 2.02 -10.73 -9.56
C SER A 103 0.83 -11.67 -9.39
N ASP A 104 0.70 -12.32 -8.24
CA ASP A 104 -0.50 -13.12 -7.93
C ASP A 104 -1.77 -12.26 -7.96
N LEU A 105 -1.68 -11.00 -7.53
CA LEU A 105 -2.79 -10.06 -7.66
C LEU A 105 -3.15 -9.78 -9.11
N GLU A 106 -2.17 -9.58 -9.98
CA GLU A 106 -2.42 -9.30 -11.40
C GLU A 106 -3.09 -10.48 -12.10
N VAL A 107 -2.61 -11.71 -11.83
CA VAL A 107 -3.22 -12.95 -12.33
C VAL A 107 -4.64 -13.09 -11.80
N LEU A 108 -4.85 -12.88 -10.50
CA LEU A 108 -6.17 -12.92 -9.89
C LEU A 108 -7.13 -11.94 -10.57
N LEU A 109 -6.72 -10.70 -10.79
CA LEU A 109 -7.54 -9.67 -11.44
C LEU A 109 -7.80 -9.98 -12.92
N ALA A 110 -6.83 -10.56 -13.63
CA ALA A 110 -6.97 -10.92 -15.04
C ALA A 110 -7.91 -12.12 -15.24
N GLU A 111 -7.80 -13.16 -14.41
CA GLU A 111 -8.37 -14.48 -14.69
C GLU A 111 -9.62 -14.82 -13.87
N THR A 112 -9.88 -14.12 -12.75
CA THR A 112 -11.02 -14.47 -11.89
C THR A 112 -12.35 -14.07 -12.52
N GLU A 113 -13.30 -15.00 -12.53
CA GLU A 113 -14.71 -14.69 -12.69
C GLU A 113 -15.30 -14.30 -11.32
N PHE A 114 -15.76 -13.05 -11.19
CA PHE A 114 -16.26 -12.54 -9.92
C PHE A 114 -17.77 -12.77 -9.82
N SER A 115 -18.19 -13.63 -8.88
CA SER A 115 -19.61 -13.90 -8.67
C SER A 115 -20.37 -12.67 -8.17
N ALA A 116 -21.67 -12.58 -8.47
CA ALA A 116 -22.52 -11.49 -8.03
C ALA A 116 -22.49 -11.29 -6.50
N ALA A 117 -22.44 -12.38 -5.73
CA ALA A 117 -22.34 -12.33 -4.27
C ALA A 117 -21.00 -11.72 -3.81
N LEU A 118 -19.89 -12.04 -4.48
CA LEU A 118 -18.58 -11.46 -4.17
C LEU A 118 -18.55 -9.97 -4.52
N LEU A 119 -19.14 -9.56 -5.65
CA LEU A 119 -19.26 -8.16 -6.04
C LEU A 119 -20.14 -7.36 -5.08
N GLN A 120 -21.25 -7.93 -4.61
CA GLN A 120 -22.09 -7.30 -3.59
C GLN A 120 -21.32 -7.11 -2.27
N ARG A 121 -20.55 -8.13 -1.86
CA ARG A 121 -19.67 -8.04 -0.68
C ARG A 121 -18.60 -6.96 -0.85
N ALA A 122 -17.97 -6.87 -2.02
CA ALA A 122 -16.96 -5.87 -2.35
C ALA A 122 -17.54 -4.45 -2.30
N SER A 123 -18.71 -4.24 -2.91
CA SER A 123 -19.42 -2.96 -2.90
C SER A 123 -19.79 -2.52 -1.47
N ALA A 124 -20.32 -3.44 -0.65
CA ALA A 124 -20.63 -3.16 0.75
C ALA A 124 -19.38 -2.81 1.58
N LEU A 125 -18.28 -3.56 1.40
CA LEU A 125 -17.01 -3.26 2.06
C LEU A 125 -16.47 -1.88 1.64
N ARG A 126 -16.48 -1.57 0.34
CA ARG A 126 -16.09 -0.26 -0.21
C ARG A 126 -16.91 0.86 0.42
N ALA A 127 -18.24 0.73 0.42
CA ALA A 127 -19.14 1.73 0.99
C ALA A 127 -18.81 2.03 2.47
N ARG A 128 -18.53 0.98 3.26
CA ARG A 128 -18.13 1.15 4.67
C ARG A 128 -16.77 1.85 4.82
N ILE A 129 -15.78 1.50 4.00
CA ILE A 129 -14.45 2.17 4.02
C ILE A 129 -14.60 3.67 3.70
N VAL A 130 -15.38 4.00 2.68
CA VAL A 130 -15.63 5.37 2.24
C VAL A 130 -16.39 6.16 3.30
N ALA A 131 -17.51 5.63 3.80
CA ALA A 131 -18.36 6.30 4.78
C ALA A 131 -17.61 6.59 6.09
N THR A 132 -16.70 5.71 6.49
CA THR A 132 -15.90 5.89 7.70
C THR A 132 -14.69 6.80 7.50
N GLY A 133 -14.40 7.23 6.27
CA GLY A 133 -13.27 8.10 5.95
C GLY A 133 -11.90 7.45 6.19
N LEU A 134 -11.83 6.12 6.24
CA LEU A 134 -10.57 5.42 6.50
C LEU A 134 -9.62 5.53 5.30
N THR A 135 -8.34 5.65 5.61
CA THR A 135 -7.21 5.65 4.68
C THR A 135 -6.05 4.81 5.24
N LYS A 136 -4.96 4.61 4.49
CA LYS A 136 -3.81 3.77 4.89
C LYS A 136 -3.23 4.14 6.25
N TYR A 137 -3.15 5.44 6.54
CA TYR A 137 -2.50 5.97 7.74
C TYR A 137 -3.48 6.63 8.71
N ASN A 138 -4.69 7.05 8.30
CA ASN A 138 -5.69 7.65 9.20
C ASN A 138 -5.13 8.79 10.09
N VAL A 139 -4.24 9.62 9.53
CA VAL A 139 -3.62 10.78 10.20
C VAL A 139 -4.12 12.09 9.61
N GLY A 140 -4.00 13.16 10.40
CA GLY A 140 -4.47 14.51 10.06
C GLY A 140 -5.76 14.86 10.78
N VAL A 141 -5.84 16.08 11.30
CA VAL A 141 -6.97 16.57 12.12
C VAL A 141 -7.64 17.80 11.51
N ALA A 142 -6.97 18.47 10.58
CA ALA A 142 -7.50 19.65 9.92
C ALA A 142 -8.53 19.28 8.84
N ARG A 143 -9.57 20.11 8.73
CA ARG A 143 -10.44 20.15 7.56
C ARG A 143 -9.79 21.09 6.53
N TRP A 144 -9.91 20.73 5.27
CA TRP A 144 -9.55 21.59 4.15
C TRP A 144 -10.83 22.07 3.48
N GLN A 145 -10.84 23.33 3.06
CA GLN A 145 -11.95 23.91 2.33
C GLN A 145 -11.53 24.12 0.89
N ARG A 146 -12.38 23.69 -0.02
CA ARG A 146 -12.16 23.89 -1.44
C ARG A 146 -12.13 25.39 -1.76
N PRO A 147 -11.11 25.89 -2.49
CA PRO A 147 -11.06 27.27 -2.92
C PRO A 147 -12.29 27.65 -3.74
N ALA A 148 -12.91 28.78 -3.39
CA ALA A 148 -14.03 29.32 -4.13
C ALA A 148 -13.60 29.65 -5.58
N GLY A 149 -14.42 29.26 -6.55
CA GLY A 149 -14.14 29.51 -7.97
C GLY A 149 -13.16 28.53 -8.64
N ALA A 150 -12.58 27.57 -7.90
CA ALA A 150 -11.74 26.54 -8.51
C ALA A 150 -12.60 25.56 -9.34
N ALA A 151 -12.54 25.72 -10.67
CA ALA A 151 -13.23 24.85 -11.62
C ALA A 151 -12.77 23.39 -11.53
N ARG A 152 -11.48 23.18 -11.24
CA ARG A 152 -10.88 21.86 -11.07
C ARG A 152 -9.81 21.87 -9.98
N VAL A 153 -9.86 20.90 -9.08
CA VAL A 153 -8.89 20.70 -7.99
C VAL A 153 -8.27 19.32 -8.12
N ILE A 154 -6.95 19.29 -8.15
CA ILE A 154 -6.17 18.07 -8.33
C ILE A 154 -5.23 17.88 -7.16
N LEU A 155 -5.26 16.70 -6.55
CA LEU A 155 -4.33 16.30 -5.50
C LEU A 155 -3.15 15.54 -6.11
N VAL A 156 -1.94 15.95 -5.75
CA VAL A 156 -0.69 15.27 -6.05
C VAL A 156 -0.09 14.76 -4.72
N PRO A 157 -0.23 13.46 -4.39
CA PRO A 157 0.32 12.91 -3.15
C PRO A 157 1.80 12.59 -3.34
N GLY A 158 2.64 13.22 -2.52
CA GLY A 158 4.06 12.91 -2.40
C GLY A 158 4.30 11.51 -1.87
N GLN A 159 5.38 10.89 -2.36
CA GLN A 159 5.85 9.57 -1.96
C GLN A 159 7.29 9.65 -1.45
N VAL A 160 7.73 8.63 -0.72
CA VAL A 160 9.16 8.46 -0.43
C VAL A 160 9.83 8.01 -1.71
N GLU A 161 10.74 8.80 -2.28
CA GLU A 161 11.32 8.52 -3.62
C GLU A 161 12.09 7.20 -3.68
N SER A 162 12.62 6.73 -2.54
CA SER A 162 13.29 5.43 -2.41
C SER A 162 12.34 4.24 -2.17
N ASP A 163 11.02 4.45 -2.23
CA ASP A 163 10.05 3.37 -2.07
C ASP A 163 10.16 2.35 -3.23
N ALA A 164 10.09 1.07 -2.89
CA ALA A 164 10.16 -0.02 -3.86
C ALA A 164 9.07 0.07 -4.93
N SER A 165 7.89 0.60 -4.59
CA SER A 165 6.81 0.84 -5.54
C SER A 165 7.15 1.88 -6.60
N ILE A 166 8.03 2.85 -6.33
CA ILE A 166 8.53 3.77 -7.37
C ILE A 166 9.59 3.07 -8.21
N THR A 167 10.55 2.41 -7.54
CA THR A 167 11.65 1.71 -8.21
C THR A 167 11.15 0.70 -9.24
N TRP A 168 10.11 -0.08 -8.89
CA TRP A 168 9.60 -1.19 -9.69
C TRP A 168 8.27 -0.91 -10.38
N GLY A 169 7.61 0.20 -10.03
CA GLY A 169 6.31 0.58 -10.58
C GLY A 169 6.34 1.88 -11.38
N ALA A 170 7.44 2.65 -11.42
CA ALA A 170 7.51 3.90 -12.18
C ALA A 170 8.61 3.78 -13.26
N PRO A 171 8.28 3.37 -14.50
CA PRO A 171 9.26 3.28 -15.59
C PRO A 171 9.73 4.65 -16.13
N GLY A 172 8.97 5.72 -15.89
CA GLY A 172 9.28 7.10 -16.33
C GLY A 172 9.64 8.02 -15.17
N ILE A 173 8.72 8.94 -14.83
CA ILE A 173 8.88 9.88 -13.72
C ILE A 173 9.11 9.12 -12.40
N ARG A 174 10.10 9.54 -11.61
CA ARG A 174 10.48 8.89 -10.33
C ARG A 174 10.67 9.84 -9.15
N THR A 175 10.46 11.14 -9.34
CA THR A 175 10.58 12.15 -8.27
C THR A 175 9.27 12.88 -8.06
N ASN A 176 9.05 13.37 -6.84
CA ASN A 176 7.84 14.12 -6.49
C ASN A 176 7.77 15.43 -7.28
N LEU A 177 8.91 16.12 -7.44
CA LEU A 177 8.99 17.38 -8.18
C LEU A 177 8.67 17.19 -9.66
N ALA A 178 9.22 16.15 -10.30
CA ALA A 178 8.94 15.89 -11.71
C ALA A 178 7.48 15.46 -11.94
N LEU A 179 6.86 14.76 -10.98
CA LEU A 179 5.43 14.52 -11.00
C LEU A 179 4.65 15.84 -10.95
N LEU A 180 4.95 16.73 -10.00
CA LEU A 180 4.29 18.04 -9.90
C LEU A 180 4.42 18.87 -11.17
N GLN A 181 5.62 18.90 -11.76
CA GLN A 181 5.89 19.58 -13.03
C GLN A 181 5.04 19.02 -14.17
N ALA A 182 4.99 17.69 -14.31
CA ALA A 182 4.19 17.03 -15.34
C ALA A 182 2.68 17.30 -15.15
N VAL A 183 2.20 17.30 -13.90
CA VAL A 183 0.80 17.62 -13.61
C VAL A 183 0.49 19.08 -13.94
N ARG A 184 1.33 20.04 -13.54
CA ARG A 184 1.14 21.46 -13.87
C ARG A 184 1.16 21.70 -15.38
N ALA A 185 2.08 21.07 -16.10
CA ALA A 185 2.15 21.18 -17.56
C ALA A 185 0.88 20.63 -18.24
N ALA A 186 0.34 19.52 -17.75
CA ALA A 186 -0.87 18.91 -18.31
C ALA A 186 -2.18 19.61 -17.87
N GLN A 187 -2.16 20.35 -16.75
CA GLN A 187 -3.33 20.96 -16.13
C GLN A 187 -2.98 22.40 -15.67
N PRO A 188 -2.70 23.32 -16.61
CA PRO A 188 -2.17 24.65 -16.31
C PRO A 188 -3.10 25.47 -15.39
N ASP A 189 -4.41 25.39 -15.63
CA ASP A 189 -5.43 26.21 -14.94
C ASP A 189 -6.05 25.51 -13.71
N ALA A 190 -5.68 24.26 -13.43
CA ALA A 190 -6.22 23.54 -12.29
C ALA A 190 -5.60 24.03 -10.97
N HIS A 191 -6.38 24.01 -9.90
CA HIS A 191 -5.87 24.25 -8.56
C HIS A 191 -5.18 22.97 -8.04
N LEU A 192 -3.85 22.99 -7.97
CA LEU A 192 -3.03 21.85 -7.60
C LEU A 192 -2.69 21.89 -6.11
N LEU A 193 -3.07 20.83 -5.42
CA LEU A 193 -2.69 20.55 -4.04
C LEU A 193 -1.54 19.55 -4.02
N TYR A 194 -0.40 19.94 -3.47
CA TYR A 194 0.66 18.99 -3.14
C TYR A 194 0.52 18.52 -1.71
N LYS A 195 0.45 17.20 -1.50
CA LYS A 195 0.48 16.61 -0.14
C LYS A 195 1.78 15.85 0.08
N PRO A 196 2.77 16.41 0.79
CA PRO A 196 4.01 15.69 1.10
C PRO A 196 3.75 14.40 1.88
N HIS A 197 4.61 13.41 1.71
CA HIS A 197 4.45 12.12 2.39
C HIS A 197 4.56 12.29 3.92
N PRO A 198 3.68 11.68 4.74
CA PRO A 198 3.68 11.89 6.20
C PRO A 198 5.00 11.50 6.88
N ASP A 199 5.70 10.46 6.39
CA ASP A 199 7.03 10.09 6.94
C ASP A 199 8.12 11.13 6.62
N VAL A 200 7.99 11.88 5.52
CA VAL A 200 8.91 12.99 5.18
C VAL A 200 8.62 14.19 6.09
N VAL A 201 7.34 14.56 6.22
CA VAL A 201 6.90 15.64 7.15
C VAL A 201 7.31 15.33 8.58
N ALA A 202 7.22 14.08 8.99
CA ALA A 202 7.63 13.63 10.31
C ALA A 202 9.15 13.41 10.44
N GLY A 203 9.96 13.71 9.41
CA GLY A 203 11.41 13.59 9.37
C GLY A 203 11.93 12.18 9.66
N LEU A 204 11.18 11.17 9.23
CA LEU A 204 11.53 9.74 9.33
C LEU A 204 12.14 9.21 8.04
N ARG A 205 11.97 9.98 6.94
CA ARG A 205 12.56 9.74 5.63
C ARG A 205 13.12 11.04 5.08
N ALA A 206 14.13 10.93 4.23
CA ALA A 206 14.69 12.08 3.52
C ALA A 206 13.62 12.73 2.61
N PRO A 207 13.64 14.05 2.45
CA PRO A 207 12.82 14.73 1.44
C PRO A 207 13.23 14.30 0.03
N GLY A 208 12.30 14.42 -0.91
CA GLY A 208 12.58 14.17 -2.32
C GLY A 208 13.54 15.19 -2.92
N ARG A 209 14.18 14.83 -4.03
CA ARG A 209 15.13 15.69 -4.73
C ARG A 209 14.42 16.96 -5.25
N GLY A 210 14.84 18.13 -4.77
CA GLY A 210 14.31 19.43 -5.19
C GLY A 210 12.89 19.72 -4.69
N GLU A 211 12.39 18.96 -3.71
CA GLU A 211 11.01 19.10 -3.21
C GLU A 211 10.77 20.45 -2.50
N ASP A 212 11.82 21.17 -2.12
CA ASP A 212 11.78 22.55 -1.65
C ASP A 212 11.21 23.53 -2.70
N GLU A 213 11.33 23.19 -3.99
CA GLU A 213 10.76 23.96 -5.08
C GLU A 213 9.29 23.62 -5.38
N ALA A 214 8.67 22.68 -4.65
CA ALA A 214 7.28 22.24 -4.91
C ALA A 214 6.28 23.41 -4.98
N ARG A 215 6.46 24.45 -4.15
CA ARG A 215 5.62 25.66 -4.14
C ARG A 215 5.58 26.42 -5.46
N ARG A 216 6.56 26.23 -6.35
CA ARG A 216 6.58 26.84 -7.68
C ARG A 216 5.63 26.14 -8.67
N TRP A 217 5.20 24.92 -8.34
CA TRP A 217 4.46 24.04 -9.25
C TRP A 217 3.05 23.72 -8.77
N CYS A 218 2.73 23.97 -7.50
CA CYS A 218 1.40 23.79 -6.92
C CYS A 218 0.86 25.10 -6.31
N ASP A 219 -0.46 25.19 -6.18
CA ASP A 219 -1.12 26.33 -5.55
C ASP A 219 -1.09 26.24 -4.01
N GLU A 220 -1.15 25.02 -3.46
CA GLU A 220 -1.12 24.80 -2.00
C GLU A 220 -0.34 23.54 -1.62
N ILE A 221 0.38 23.61 -0.50
CA ILE A 221 1.01 22.44 0.13
C ILE A 221 0.23 22.06 1.41
N VAL A 222 -0.41 20.89 1.41
CA VAL A 222 -1.33 20.44 2.47
C VAL A 222 -0.72 19.35 3.37
N GLY A 223 0.05 19.76 4.38
CA GLY A 223 0.70 18.84 5.33
C GLY A 223 -0.26 18.18 6.33
N GLU A 224 -1.11 18.96 7.01
CA GLU A 224 -1.83 18.53 8.22
C GLU A 224 -3.25 18.01 7.99
N VAL A 225 -3.78 18.19 6.77
CA VAL A 225 -5.12 17.74 6.39
C VAL A 225 -5.14 16.23 6.22
N SER A 226 -6.18 15.57 6.73
CA SER A 226 -6.31 14.12 6.52
C SER A 226 -6.54 13.78 5.04
N MET A 227 -5.92 12.69 4.57
CA MET A 227 -6.09 12.22 3.20
C MET A 227 -7.57 11.95 2.88
N GLY A 228 -8.31 11.34 3.82
CA GLY A 228 -9.73 11.07 3.64
C GLY A 228 -10.60 12.32 3.49
N ALA A 229 -10.22 13.44 4.13
CA ALA A 229 -10.89 14.72 3.92
C ALA A 229 -10.59 15.28 2.54
N LEU A 230 -9.32 15.32 2.11
CA LEU A 230 -8.94 15.81 0.78
C LEU A 230 -9.62 15.02 -0.34
N LEU A 231 -9.59 13.69 -0.28
CA LEU A 231 -10.19 12.82 -1.30
C LEU A 231 -11.72 12.96 -1.45
N ARG A 232 -12.41 13.67 -0.53
CA ARG A 232 -13.83 14.01 -0.68
C ARG A 232 -14.07 15.33 -1.43
N GLU A 233 -13.08 16.21 -1.43
CA GLU A 233 -13.23 17.58 -1.91
C GLU A 233 -12.52 17.83 -3.25
N VAL A 234 -11.54 16.98 -3.62
CA VAL A 234 -10.82 17.07 -4.90
C VAL A 234 -11.57 16.35 -6.03
N ASP A 235 -11.31 16.76 -7.27
CA ASP A 235 -11.91 16.15 -8.46
C ASP A 235 -11.06 14.99 -8.98
N ALA A 236 -9.74 15.17 -8.95
CA ALA A 236 -8.79 14.19 -9.46
C ALA A 236 -7.59 13.99 -8.54
N VAL A 237 -6.96 12.82 -8.65
CA VAL A 237 -5.68 12.50 -8.02
C VAL A 237 -4.68 12.08 -9.08
N HIS A 238 -3.56 12.79 -9.16
CA HIS A 238 -2.46 12.45 -10.06
C HIS A 238 -1.32 11.88 -9.23
N CYS A 239 -0.95 10.63 -9.46
CA CYS A 239 0.07 9.97 -8.65
C CYS A 239 1.01 9.09 -9.49
N LEU A 240 2.21 8.81 -8.96
CA LEU A 240 3.08 7.78 -9.52
C LEU A 240 2.50 6.40 -9.20
N THR A 241 2.75 5.91 -8.00
CA THR A 241 2.39 4.55 -7.58
C THR A 241 1.74 4.49 -6.19
N SER A 242 1.38 5.65 -5.65
CA SER A 242 0.83 5.80 -4.30
C SER A 242 -0.45 5.01 -4.11
N LEU A 243 -0.64 4.41 -2.93
CA LEU A 243 -1.94 3.82 -2.57
C LEU A 243 -3.07 4.86 -2.57
N ALA A 244 -2.75 6.15 -2.43
CA ALA A 244 -3.73 7.23 -2.47
C ALA A 244 -4.56 7.26 -3.76
N GLY A 245 -4.00 6.85 -4.90
CA GLY A 245 -4.77 6.71 -6.14
C GLY A 245 -5.84 5.61 -6.04
N PHE A 246 -5.53 4.45 -5.45
CA PHE A 246 -6.55 3.45 -5.17
C PHE A 246 -7.63 3.96 -4.21
N GLU A 247 -7.23 4.68 -3.15
CA GLU A 247 -8.17 5.27 -2.20
C GLU A 247 -9.09 6.32 -2.83
N ALA A 248 -8.60 7.01 -3.86
CA ALA A 248 -9.36 7.94 -4.68
C ALA A 248 -10.37 7.21 -5.57
N LEU A 249 -9.97 6.10 -6.20
CA LEU A 249 -10.89 5.22 -6.94
C LEU A 249 -12.05 4.73 -6.06
N LEU A 250 -11.76 4.29 -4.83
CA LEU A 250 -12.81 3.84 -3.88
C LEU A 250 -13.89 4.91 -3.65
N ARG A 251 -13.54 6.19 -3.81
CA ARG A 251 -14.40 7.37 -3.60
C ARG A 251 -14.97 7.95 -4.90
N GLY A 252 -14.79 7.26 -6.03
CA GLY A 252 -15.25 7.72 -7.34
C GLY A 252 -14.54 8.96 -7.86
N ARG A 253 -13.29 9.22 -7.44
CA ARG A 253 -12.48 10.32 -7.97
C ARG A 253 -11.75 9.90 -9.22
N GLU A 254 -11.53 10.85 -10.11
CA GLU A 254 -10.69 10.64 -11.28
C GLU A 254 -9.25 10.37 -10.83
N VAL A 255 -8.58 9.41 -11.48
CA VAL A 255 -7.21 9.05 -11.13
C VAL A 255 -6.37 8.99 -12.39
N VAL A 256 -5.28 9.77 -12.39
CA VAL A 256 -4.27 9.76 -13.44
C VAL A 256 -2.99 9.13 -12.90
N CYS A 257 -2.55 8.04 -13.53
CA CYS A 257 -1.35 7.32 -13.16
C CYS A 257 -0.16 7.73 -14.03
N HIS A 258 0.87 8.28 -13.36
CA HIS A 258 2.19 8.62 -13.93
C HIS A 258 3.20 7.49 -13.75
N GLY A 259 2.85 6.49 -12.94
CA GLY A 259 3.51 5.19 -12.87
C GLY A 259 2.52 4.07 -13.22
N GLN A 260 2.85 2.87 -12.76
CA GLN A 260 2.17 1.62 -13.02
C GLN A 260 1.79 0.89 -11.71
N PRO A 261 1.03 1.53 -10.80
CA PRO A 261 0.56 0.87 -9.58
C PRO A 261 -0.34 -0.32 -9.90
N PHE A 262 -0.61 -1.18 -8.92
CA PHE A 262 -1.41 -2.40 -9.11
C PHE A 262 -2.81 -2.17 -9.71
N TYR A 263 -3.38 -0.98 -9.50
CA TYR A 263 -4.72 -0.60 -9.93
C TYR A 263 -4.74 0.14 -11.29
N ALA A 264 -3.60 0.42 -11.90
CA ALA A 264 -3.50 0.98 -13.26
C ALA A 264 -3.67 -0.11 -14.33
N GLY A 265 -4.09 0.26 -15.54
CA GLY A 265 -4.20 -0.66 -16.69
C GLY A 265 -5.49 -1.47 -16.75
N TRP A 266 -6.44 -1.25 -15.84
CA TRP A 266 -7.72 -1.98 -15.78
C TRP A 266 -8.91 -1.17 -16.31
N GLY A 267 -8.66 -0.01 -16.93
CA GLY A 267 -9.70 0.88 -17.44
C GLY A 267 -10.42 1.74 -16.40
N LEU A 268 -9.92 1.75 -15.15
CA LEU A 268 -10.43 2.58 -14.05
C LEU A 268 -9.63 3.88 -13.85
N THR A 269 -8.50 4.02 -14.53
CA THR A 269 -7.54 5.12 -14.44
C THR A 269 -7.19 5.64 -15.84
N THR A 270 -6.78 6.91 -15.91
CA THR A 270 -6.08 7.42 -17.08
C THR A 270 -4.59 7.16 -16.90
N ASP A 271 -4.02 6.24 -17.70
CA ASP A 271 -2.63 5.83 -17.56
C ASP A 271 -1.74 6.54 -18.58
N THR A 272 -0.81 7.37 -18.09
CA THR A 272 0.17 8.03 -18.97
C THR A 272 1.27 7.07 -19.42
N VAL A 273 1.50 5.99 -18.65
CA VAL A 273 2.44 4.92 -18.99
C VAL A 273 1.75 3.56 -18.80
N PRO A 274 0.93 3.11 -19.77
CA PRO A 274 0.10 1.92 -19.61
C PRO A 274 0.94 0.65 -19.43
N VAL A 275 0.38 -0.33 -18.72
CA VAL A 275 0.98 -1.66 -18.55
C VAL A 275 0.48 -2.57 -19.67
N ALA A 276 1.33 -2.82 -20.68
CA ALA A 276 0.92 -3.53 -21.91
C ALA A 276 0.26 -4.91 -21.69
N ARG A 277 0.62 -5.63 -20.62
CA ARG A 277 0.05 -6.95 -20.30
C ARG A 277 -1.33 -6.91 -19.61
N ARG A 278 -1.78 -5.75 -19.11
CA ARG A 278 -3.10 -5.58 -18.50
C ARG A 278 -4.09 -5.16 -19.57
N VAL A 279 -4.81 -6.14 -20.12
CA VAL A 279 -5.72 -5.93 -21.26
C VAL A 279 -7.20 -6.03 -20.87
N ARG A 280 -7.52 -6.62 -19.71
CA ARG A 280 -8.89 -6.74 -19.20
C ARG A 280 -9.35 -5.40 -18.63
N ARG A 281 -10.61 -5.04 -18.87
CA ARG A 281 -11.30 -3.96 -18.16
C ARG A 281 -12.00 -4.52 -16.93
N LEU A 282 -11.87 -3.83 -15.81
CA LEU A 282 -12.54 -4.17 -14.56
C LEU A 282 -13.51 -3.08 -14.15
N THR A 283 -14.59 -3.47 -13.50
CA THR A 283 -15.38 -2.60 -12.64
C THR A 283 -14.62 -2.32 -11.34
N LEU A 284 -14.98 -1.23 -10.66
CA LEU A 284 -14.37 -0.90 -9.37
C LEU A 284 -14.61 -2.00 -8.32
N ASP A 285 -15.77 -2.66 -8.35
CA ASP A 285 -16.09 -3.71 -7.39
C ASP A 285 -15.31 -5.01 -7.66
N GLU A 286 -14.96 -5.33 -8.91
CA GLU A 286 -14.01 -6.42 -9.22
C GLU A 286 -12.61 -6.11 -8.69
N LEU A 287 -12.11 -4.88 -8.90
CA LEU A 287 -10.82 -4.46 -8.35
C LEU A 287 -10.83 -4.53 -6.81
N VAL A 288 -11.90 -4.09 -6.15
CA VAL A 288 -12.06 -4.20 -4.69
C VAL A 288 -12.11 -5.65 -4.24
N ALA A 289 -12.85 -6.52 -4.93
CA ALA A 289 -12.92 -7.94 -4.60
C ALA A 289 -11.52 -8.59 -4.66
N GLY A 290 -10.78 -8.34 -5.74
CA GLY A 290 -9.43 -8.87 -5.87
C GLY A 290 -8.47 -8.31 -4.84
N ALA A 291 -8.38 -6.98 -4.74
CA ALA A 291 -7.37 -6.31 -3.92
C ALA A 291 -7.67 -6.34 -2.41
N LEU A 292 -8.93 -6.28 -1.98
CA LEU A 292 -9.31 -6.17 -0.56
C LEU A 292 -9.94 -7.43 0.03
N ILE A 293 -10.33 -8.42 -0.77
CA ILE A 293 -10.98 -9.63 -0.25
C ILE A 293 -10.15 -10.88 -0.52
N LEU A 294 -9.76 -11.11 -1.78
CA LEU A 294 -9.16 -12.38 -2.17
C LEU A 294 -7.64 -12.43 -1.99
N TYR A 295 -6.94 -11.35 -2.36
CA TYR A 295 -5.48 -11.29 -2.36
C TYR A 295 -4.85 -11.20 -0.95
N PRO A 296 -5.26 -10.27 -0.06
CA PRO A 296 -4.64 -10.14 1.26
C PRO A 296 -5.14 -11.19 2.25
N ARG A 297 -4.26 -11.52 3.21
CA ARG A 297 -4.59 -12.22 4.45
C ARG A 297 -4.77 -11.20 5.56
N TYR A 298 -5.90 -11.28 6.26
CA TYR A 298 -6.18 -10.41 7.40
C TYR A 298 -5.89 -11.12 8.71
N ILE A 299 -5.24 -10.39 9.62
CA ILE A 299 -4.75 -10.92 10.88
C ILE A 299 -5.37 -10.13 12.03
N GLY A 300 -5.99 -10.85 12.97
CA GLY A 300 -6.61 -10.26 14.15
C GLY A 300 -5.62 -9.45 14.99
N ARG A 301 -6.07 -8.30 15.52
CA ARG A 301 -5.19 -7.43 16.32
C ARG A 301 -4.89 -7.97 17.71
N ARG A 302 -5.89 -8.61 18.35
CA ARG A 302 -5.80 -9.15 19.72
C ARG A 302 -5.25 -10.57 19.75
N GLN A 303 -5.60 -11.36 18.74
CA GLN A 303 -5.21 -12.75 18.59
C GLN A 303 -4.66 -12.93 17.19
N ASP A 304 -3.53 -13.63 17.05
CA ASP A 304 -2.88 -13.88 15.76
C ASP A 304 -3.61 -14.99 15.02
N VAL A 305 -4.87 -14.71 14.70
CA VAL A 305 -5.80 -15.59 13.99
C VAL A 305 -6.22 -14.94 12.67
N PRO A 306 -6.52 -15.74 11.63
CA PRO A 306 -7.14 -15.23 10.42
C PRO A 306 -8.47 -14.54 10.75
N VAL A 307 -8.74 -13.39 10.15
CA VAL A 307 -10.03 -12.70 10.22
C VAL A 307 -10.49 -12.31 8.81
N SER A 308 -11.74 -11.87 8.67
CA SER A 308 -12.23 -11.32 7.40
C SER A 308 -11.79 -9.85 7.23
N PRO A 309 -11.78 -9.31 5.99
CA PRO A 309 -11.60 -7.86 5.76
C PRO A 309 -12.59 -7.00 6.55
N GLU A 310 -13.83 -7.45 6.71
CA GLU A 310 -14.86 -6.74 7.48
C GLU A 310 -14.51 -6.68 8.97
N ALA A 311 -14.09 -7.81 9.55
CA ALA A 311 -13.65 -7.86 10.95
C ALA A 311 -12.36 -7.04 11.18
N ALA A 312 -11.45 -7.01 10.19
CA ALA A 312 -10.28 -6.13 10.24
C ALA A 312 -10.68 -4.66 10.19
N LEU A 313 -11.67 -4.29 9.36
CA LEU A 313 -12.24 -2.96 9.31
C LEU A 313 -12.87 -2.56 10.65
N ASP A 314 -13.69 -3.42 11.25
CA ASP A 314 -14.28 -3.19 12.58
C ASP A 314 -13.21 -2.96 13.64
N ALA A 315 -12.15 -3.77 13.61
CA ALA A 315 -11.04 -3.62 14.52
C ALA A 315 -10.32 -2.26 14.33
N LEU A 316 -10.12 -1.79 13.10
CA LEU A 316 -9.51 -0.48 12.80
C LEU A 316 -10.39 0.66 13.32
N LEU A 317 -11.70 0.60 13.11
CA LEU A 317 -12.65 1.62 13.57
C LEU A 317 -12.65 1.73 15.09
N ALA A 318 -12.83 0.59 15.77
CA ALA A 318 -12.79 0.52 17.23
C ALA A 318 -11.40 0.93 17.79
N TRP A 319 -10.35 0.89 16.98
CA TRP A 319 -9.04 1.40 17.38
C TRP A 319 -8.94 2.91 17.25
N ARG A 320 -9.43 3.45 16.13
CA ARG A 320 -9.43 4.89 15.86
C ARG A 320 -10.18 5.66 16.94
N GLU A 321 -11.36 5.16 17.32
CA GLU A 321 -12.18 5.73 18.38
C GLU A 321 -11.43 5.78 19.72
N ARG A 322 -10.83 4.65 20.13
CA ARG A 322 -10.05 4.58 21.39
C ARG A 322 -8.78 5.42 21.40
N SER A 323 -8.18 5.66 20.23
CA SER A 323 -6.93 6.42 20.12
C SER A 323 -7.17 7.93 20.02
N GLY A 324 -8.43 8.38 19.97
CA GLY A 324 -8.79 9.80 19.90
C GLY A 324 -8.22 10.55 18.69
N GLY A 325 -7.83 9.84 17.62
CA GLY A 325 -7.20 10.43 16.43
C GLY A 325 -5.85 11.14 16.63
N ARG A 326 -5.32 11.22 17.86
CA ARG A 326 -4.05 11.90 18.19
C ARG A 326 -2.97 10.86 18.46
N THR A 327 -1.84 10.97 17.78
CA THR A 327 -0.64 10.20 18.17
C THR A 327 -0.19 10.69 19.57
N PRO A 328 -0.07 9.81 20.58
CA PRO A 328 0.39 10.19 21.91
C PRO A 328 1.75 10.90 21.90
N TRP A 329 1.95 11.90 22.76
CA TRP A 329 3.16 12.72 22.82
C TRP A 329 4.44 11.90 23.10
N TRP A 330 4.35 10.86 23.92
CA TRP A 330 5.47 9.94 24.20
C TRP A 330 5.91 9.17 22.96
N ARG A 331 5.02 8.99 21.96
CA ARG A 331 5.40 8.41 20.67
C ARG A 331 6.14 9.40 19.78
N LYS A 332 5.85 10.70 19.87
CA LYS A 332 6.69 11.73 19.23
C LYS A 332 8.11 11.70 19.83
N ALA A 333 8.24 11.51 21.14
CA ALA A 333 9.54 11.34 21.80
C ALA A 333 10.24 10.02 21.40
N PHE A 334 9.50 8.92 21.30
CA PHE A 334 10.04 7.64 20.81
C PHE A 334 10.55 7.72 19.35
N ARG A 335 9.89 8.50 18.49
CA ARG A 335 10.37 8.79 17.11
C ARG A 335 11.72 9.51 17.11
N VAL A 336 11.98 10.41 18.06
CA VAL A 336 13.31 11.07 18.23
C VAL A 336 14.38 10.06 18.64
N GLY A 337 14.03 9.08 19.49
CA GLY A 337 14.91 7.96 19.84
C GLY A 337 15.21 7.04 18.65
N LEU A 338 14.19 6.66 17.87
CA LEU A 338 14.36 5.80 16.69
C LEU A 338 15.26 6.43 15.61
N ARG A 339 15.19 7.76 15.43
CA ARG A 339 16.09 8.53 14.54
C ARG A 339 17.57 8.35 14.90
N ARG A 340 17.90 8.16 16.19
CA ARG A 340 19.28 7.96 16.66
C ARG A 340 19.76 6.51 16.55
N VAL A 341 18.84 5.55 16.53
CA VAL A 341 19.17 4.10 16.57
C VAL A 341 19.13 3.44 15.19
N VAL A 342 18.22 3.85 14.31
CA VAL A 342 18.00 3.16 13.02
C VAL A 342 18.88 3.71 11.90
N GLY A 343 19.55 4.86 12.11
CA GLY A 343 20.38 5.49 11.09
C GLY A 343 19.51 5.92 9.91
N VAL A 344 19.20 7.22 9.83
CA VAL A 344 18.63 7.78 8.61
C VAL A 344 19.64 7.54 7.49
N ARG A 345 19.33 6.60 6.59
CA ARG A 345 19.92 6.49 5.26
C ARG A 345 18.83 6.83 4.24
#